data_AF-A0AAW2G204-F1
#
_entry.id   AF-A0AAW2G204-F1
#
_cell.length_a   1.000
_cell.length_b   1.000
_cell.length_c   1.000
_cell.angle_alpha   90.00
_cell.angle_beta   90.00
_cell.angle_gamma   90.00
#
_symmetry.space_group_name_H-M   'P 1'
#
loop_
_entity.id
_entity.type
_entity.pdbx_description
1 polymer ?
#
loop_
_entity_poly.entity_id
_entity_poly.type
_entity_poly.pdbx_seq_one_letter_code
_entity_poly.pdbx_strand_id
1 'polypeptide(L)'
;MISMAFVFVGSTKLLNIAINNNKFRQLLQLMNKHWEIFNGEDERNILSYYACISLKIAKYYGGYILISLILYLFIPLVPRILDIVVPLNESRPLVYVFQGEYGVDKEKYYFLIVLHSYIASLNTITAVFTVDITYIASVLHACSLFAAISHRLNSLNGQEEIKTGDEKKTHIVAHNHSLRDEDISISNDHYKLIICLKKHQFALEHVQILNSIFTKATFILLSLNVLMLSVVGIQVLNNATHTDEIIRYAFLAYGTFLHLIFMCIPGQLLIDRSTEVFEKAYAAAWYTFSVKTKRLLSILLYRSFVPCTLTAGKMFVMSMTMCSSVTQTAMSYFTAFLSIR
;
A
#
# COMPACT_ATOMS: atom_id res chain seq x y z
N MET A 1 -11.73 12.58 22.26
CA MET A 1 -12.30 11.68 21.21
C MET A 1 -11.35 11.47 20.03
N ILE A 2 -10.97 12.50 19.26
CA ILE A 2 -10.09 12.37 18.06
C ILE A 2 -8.73 11.72 18.39
N SER A 3 -8.03 12.17 19.45
CA SER A 3 -6.75 11.58 19.85
C SER A 3 -6.87 10.09 20.24
N MET A 4 -8.00 9.67 20.83
CA MET A 4 -8.25 8.26 21.17
C MET A 4 -8.44 7.41 19.92
N ALA A 5 -9.04 7.96 18.86
CA ALA A 5 -9.19 7.24 17.61
C ALA A 5 -7.83 6.93 16.96
N PHE A 6 -6.86 7.84 17.01
CA PHE A 6 -5.50 7.58 16.53
C PHE A 6 -4.80 6.45 17.30
N VAL A 7 -4.93 6.44 18.63
CA VAL A 7 -4.41 5.34 19.47
C VAL A 7 -5.11 4.03 19.14
N PHE A 8 -6.42 4.05 18.91
CA PHE A 8 -7.19 2.88 18.50
C PHE A 8 -6.75 2.35 17.13
N VAL A 9 -6.46 3.22 16.17
CA VAL A 9 -5.90 2.86 14.86
C VAL A 9 -4.54 2.17 15.02
N GLY A 10 -3.62 2.75 15.79
CA GLY A 10 -2.30 2.14 16.05
C GLY A 10 -2.41 0.78 16.74
N SER A 11 -3.29 0.69 17.75
CA SER A 11 -3.55 -0.55 18.50
C SER A 11 -4.14 -1.63 17.59
N THR A 12 -5.09 -1.28 16.72
CA THR A 12 -5.70 -2.21 15.76
C THR A 12 -4.66 -2.76 14.78
N LYS A 13 -3.74 -1.90 14.30
CA LYS A 13 -2.65 -2.31 13.39
C LYS A 13 -1.67 -3.26 14.07
N LEU A 14 -1.23 -2.96 15.29
CA LEU A 14 -0.33 -3.84 16.05
C LEU A 14 -0.99 -5.19 16.37
N LEU A 15 -2.23 -5.15 16.86
CA LEU A 15 -2.99 -6.34 17.19
C LEU A 15 -3.19 -7.22 15.95
N ASN A 16 -3.43 -6.62 14.78
CA ASN A 16 -3.54 -7.38 13.53
C ASN A 16 -2.27 -8.16 13.20
N ILE A 17 -1.10 -7.53 13.33
CA ILE A 17 0.19 -8.21 13.10
C ILE A 17 0.43 -9.29 14.17
N ALA A 18 0.12 -9.00 15.44
CA ALA A 18 0.27 -9.97 16.52
C ALA A 18 -0.60 -11.21 16.32
N ILE A 19 -1.88 -11.05 15.96
CA ILE A 19 -2.80 -12.16 15.69
C ILE A 19 -2.37 -12.96 14.46
N ASN A 20 -1.90 -12.29 13.41
CA ASN A 20 -1.51 -12.93 12.16
C ASN A 20 0.00 -13.24 12.07
N ASN A 21 0.72 -13.26 13.19
CA ASN A 21 2.19 -13.31 13.22
C ASN A 21 2.76 -14.50 12.41
N ASN A 22 2.15 -15.68 12.50
CA ASN A 22 2.58 -16.86 11.74
C ASN A 22 2.49 -16.64 10.22
N LYS A 23 1.38 -16.06 9.75
CA LYS A 23 1.18 -15.74 8.32
C LYS A 23 2.11 -14.62 7.87
N PHE A 24 2.33 -13.64 8.74
CA PHE A 24 3.25 -12.54 8.47
C PHE A 24 4.69 -13.04 8.34
N ARG A 25 5.12 -13.97 9.21
CA ARG A 25 6.40 -14.66 9.08
C ARG A 25 6.50 -15.45 7.78
N GLN A 26 5.45 -16.18 7.41
CA GLN A 26 5.39 -16.90 6.14
C GLN A 26 5.51 -15.96 4.93
N LEU A 27 4.84 -14.80 4.97
CA LEU A 27 4.92 -13.77 3.92
C LEU A 27 6.37 -13.27 3.74
N LEU A 28 7.07 -12.97 4.83
CA LEU A 28 8.47 -12.51 4.77
C LEU A 28 9.41 -13.61 4.24
N GLN A 29 9.19 -14.87 4.65
CA GLN A 29 9.94 -16.01 4.12
C GLN A 29 9.71 -16.21 2.63
N LEU A 30 8.46 -16.07 2.16
CA LEU A 30 8.12 -16.10 0.75
C LEU A 30 8.81 -14.98 -0.02
N MET A 31 8.81 -13.75 0.50
CA MET A 31 9.52 -12.62 -0.12
C MET A 31 11.01 -12.95 -0.33
N ASN A 32 11.68 -13.54 0.66
CA ASN A 32 13.07 -13.98 0.52
C ASN A 32 13.22 -15.07 -0.56
N LYS A 33 12.35 -16.08 -0.53
CA LYS A 33 12.35 -17.17 -1.53
C LYS A 33 12.10 -16.66 -2.96
N HIS A 34 11.29 -15.61 -3.12
CA HIS A 34 11.04 -15.02 -4.44
C HIS A 34 12.32 -14.48 -5.08
N TRP A 35 13.26 -13.93 -4.31
CA TRP A 35 14.56 -13.49 -4.86
C TRP A 35 15.40 -14.64 -5.41
N GLU A 36 15.23 -15.85 -4.88
CA GLU A 36 15.89 -17.06 -5.38
C GLU A 36 15.19 -17.60 -6.64
N ILE A 37 13.85 -17.51 -6.69
CA ILE A 37 13.03 -18.00 -7.83
C ILE A 37 13.12 -17.05 -9.04
N PHE A 38 13.13 -15.74 -8.80
CA PHE A 38 13.21 -14.69 -9.81
C PHE A 38 14.66 -14.27 -10.00
N ASN A 39 15.48 -15.22 -10.43
CA ASN A 39 16.93 -15.08 -10.51
C ASN A 39 17.48 -14.54 -11.84
N GLY A 40 16.65 -14.34 -12.86
CA GLY A 40 17.09 -13.76 -14.12
C GLY A 40 17.56 -12.31 -13.95
N GLU A 41 18.50 -11.85 -14.78
CA GLU A 41 19.07 -10.50 -14.67
C GLU A 41 17.99 -9.41 -14.75
N ASP A 42 17.15 -9.44 -15.79
CA ASP A 42 16.02 -8.51 -15.93
C ASP A 42 15.01 -8.59 -14.77
N GLU A 43 14.73 -9.80 -14.29
CA GLU A 43 13.79 -10.01 -13.19
C GLU A 43 14.34 -9.42 -11.88
N ARG A 44 15.63 -9.63 -11.60
CA ARG A 44 16.33 -9.02 -10.45
C ARG A 44 16.35 -7.50 -10.55
N ASN A 45 16.53 -6.96 -11.75
CA ASN A 45 16.48 -5.52 -11.99
C ASN A 45 15.09 -4.96 -11.70
N ILE A 46 14.02 -5.64 -12.15
CA ILE A 46 12.63 -5.28 -11.85
C ILE A 46 12.34 -5.36 -10.34
N LEU A 47 12.69 -6.46 -9.69
CA LEU A 47 12.49 -6.62 -8.24
C LEU A 47 13.24 -5.53 -7.45
N SER A 48 14.48 -5.22 -7.82
CA SER A 48 15.30 -4.18 -7.19
C SER A 48 14.74 -2.78 -7.42
N TYR A 49 14.18 -2.52 -8.61
CA TYR A 49 13.52 -1.27 -8.93
C TYR A 49 12.32 -1.01 -8.01
N TYR A 50 11.43 -2.00 -7.84
CA TYR A 50 10.29 -1.89 -6.93
C TYR A 50 10.70 -1.82 -5.45
N ALA A 51 11.75 -2.54 -5.05
CA ALA A 51 12.32 -2.40 -3.71
C ALA A 51 12.82 -0.96 -3.47
N CYS A 52 13.49 -0.35 -4.45
CA CYS A 52 13.94 1.04 -4.38
C CYS A 52 12.76 2.03 -4.33
N ILE A 53 11.69 1.80 -5.09
CA ILE A 53 10.45 2.57 -4.97
C ILE A 53 9.88 2.47 -3.56
N SER A 54 9.79 1.27 -3.00
CA SER A 54 9.27 1.07 -1.64
C SER A 54 10.10 1.83 -0.59
N LEU A 55 11.42 1.87 -0.74
CA LEU A 55 12.32 2.65 0.10
C LEU A 55 12.14 4.17 -0.07
N LYS A 56 11.94 4.64 -1.30
CA LYS A 56 11.63 6.07 -1.56
C LYS A 56 10.31 6.46 -0.91
N ILE A 57 9.26 5.65 -1.07
CA ILE A 57 7.95 5.88 -0.42
C ILE A 57 8.12 5.88 1.10
N ALA A 58 8.88 4.93 1.67
CA ALA A 58 9.16 4.91 3.10
C ALA A 58 9.85 6.18 3.61
N LYS A 59 10.80 6.72 2.84
CA LYS A 59 11.48 7.99 3.17
C LYS A 59 10.52 9.18 3.13
N TYR A 60 9.75 9.34 2.05
CA TYR A 60 8.80 10.46 1.91
C TYR A 60 7.67 10.38 2.93
N TYR A 61 7.07 9.20 3.12
CA TYR A 61 6.02 8.98 4.11
C TYR A 61 6.56 9.17 5.53
N GLY A 62 7.77 8.69 5.82
CA GLY A 62 8.44 8.89 7.10
C GLY A 62 8.70 10.37 7.40
N GLY A 63 9.14 11.15 6.41
CA GLY A 63 9.29 12.59 6.52
C GLY A 63 7.95 13.29 6.81
N TYR A 64 6.90 12.93 6.10
CA TYR A 64 5.54 13.44 6.32
C TYR A 64 5.03 13.15 7.76
N ILE A 65 5.20 11.91 8.22
CA ILE A 65 4.78 11.48 9.56
C ILE A 65 5.61 12.19 10.64
N LEU A 66 6.92 12.36 10.44
CA LEU A 66 7.80 13.05 11.37
C LEU A 66 7.42 14.53 11.51
N ILE A 67 7.18 15.23 10.40
CA ILE A 67 6.73 16.63 10.42
C ILE A 67 5.39 16.75 11.16
N SER A 68 4.44 15.86 10.85
CA SER A 68 3.12 15.85 11.50
C SER A 68 3.23 15.58 13.00
N LEU A 69 4.09 14.66 13.42
CA LEU A 69 4.38 14.37 14.83
C LEU A 69 4.99 15.59 15.51
N ILE A 70 5.99 16.24 14.92
CA ILE A 70 6.62 17.43 15.49
C ILE A 70 5.57 18.53 15.70
N LEU A 71 4.77 18.84 14.68
CA LEU A 71 3.68 19.83 14.78
C LEU A 71 2.70 19.47 15.90
N TYR A 72 2.34 18.19 16.04
CA TYR A 72 1.45 17.71 17.09
C TYR A 72 2.04 17.86 18.49
N LEU A 73 3.33 17.55 18.67
CA LEU A 73 4.04 17.70 19.95
C LEU A 73 4.24 19.18 20.34
N PHE A 74 4.26 20.10 19.37
CA PHE A 74 4.37 21.53 19.67
C PHE A 74 3.09 22.13 20.26
N ILE A 75 1.91 21.53 20.05
CA ILE A 75 0.60 22.05 20.51
C ILE A 75 0.61 22.47 22.00
N PRO A 76 0.99 21.63 22.98
CA PRO A 76 1.03 22.01 24.40
C PRO A 76 2.19 22.96 24.76
N LEU A 77 3.20 23.11 23.90
CA LEU A 77 4.35 23.99 24.14
C LEU A 77 4.11 25.42 23.67
N VAL A 78 3.35 25.61 22.59
CA VAL A 78 3.02 26.93 22.02
C VAL A 78 2.50 27.93 23.07
N PRO A 79 1.46 27.62 23.89
CA PRO A 79 0.98 28.58 24.88
C PRO A 79 2.04 28.92 25.94
N ARG A 80 2.88 27.96 26.34
CA ARG A 80 3.96 28.19 27.32
C ARG A 80 5.09 29.06 26.78
N ILE A 81 5.45 28.90 25.51
CA ILE A 81 6.44 29.75 24.85
C ILE A 81 5.86 31.16 24.69
N LEU A 82 4.60 31.28 24.29
CA LEU A 82 3.93 32.57 24.15
C LEU A 82 3.80 33.30 25.48
N ASP A 83 3.62 32.63 26.61
CA ASP A 83 3.60 33.28 27.93
C ASP A 83 4.95 33.93 28.30
N ILE A 84 6.06 33.43 27.75
CA ILE A 84 7.40 33.98 27.97
C ILE A 84 7.69 35.12 26.99
N VAL A 85 7.35 34.94 25.70
CA VAL A 85 7.71 35.88 24.62
C VAL A 85 6.72 37.05 24.50
N VAL A 86 5.42 36.78 24.70
CA VAL A 86 4.33 37.76 24.64
C VAL A 86 3.40 37.54 25.84
N PRO A 87 3.82 38.00 27.03
CA PRO A 87 3.06 37.79 28.26
C PRO A 87 1.71 38.53 28.18
N LEU A 88 0.66 37.85 28.59
CA LEU A 88 -0.67 38.43 28.82
C LEU A 88 -0.83 38.73 30.32
N ASN A 89 -1.79 39.58 30.68
CA ASN A 89 -2.11 39.85 32.10
C ASN A 89 -2.50 38.58 32.86
N GLU A 90 -3.09 37.60 32.16
CA GLU A 90 -3.39 36.27 32.67
C GLU A 90 -2.65 35.22 31.85
N SER A 91 -2.21 34.14 32.51
CA SER A 91 -1.53 33.02 31.82
C SER A 91 -2.51 32.30 30.88
N ARG A 92 -2.02 31.86 29.72
CA ARG A 92 -2.83 31.09 28.77
C ARG A 92 -3.27 29.75 29.38
N PRO A 93 -4.46 29.23 29.01
CA PRO A 93 -4.94 27.96 29.54
C PRO A 93 -4.04 26.79 29.14
N LEU A 94 -3.89 25.80 30.03
CA LEU A 94 -3.12 24.60 29.77
C LEU A 94 -3.79 23.74 28.69
N VAL A 95 -3.05 23.45 27.63
CA VAL A 95 -3.52 22.61 26.51
C VAL A 95 -2.90 21.22 26.63
N TYR A 96 -3.75 20.19 26.50
CA TYR A 96 -3.34 18.79 26.59
C TYR A 96 -3.54 18.08 25.25
N VAL A 97 -2.57 17.25 24.88
CA VAL A 97 -2.58 16.43 23.67
C VAL A 97 -3.68 15.35 23.72
N PHE A 98 -3.78 14.68 24.87
CA PHE A 98 -4.86 13.76 25.19
C PHE A 98 -5.78 14.39 26.23
N GLN A 99 -7.03 14.64 25.84
CA GLN A 99 -8.08 14.99 26.78
C GLN A 99 -8.59 13.71 27.46
N GLY A 100 -7.85 13.25 28.45
CA GLY A 100 -8.19 12.11 29.31
C GLY A 100 -8.36 12.52 30.77
N GLU A 101 -9.08 11.71 31.53
CA GLU A 101 -9.12 11.79 32.99
C GLU A 101 -7.96 10.97 33.56
N TYR A 102 -7.02 11.64 34.22
CA TYR A 102 -5.84 11.00 34.82
C TYR A 102 -6.05 10.63 36.30
N GLY A 103 -7.21 10.95 36.88
CA GLY A 103 -7.50 10.72 38.32
C GLY A 103 -6.62 11.55 39.27
N VAL A 104 -5.85 12.49 38.74
CA VAL A 104 -4.97 13.39 39.49
C VAL A 104 -5.22 14.84 39.06
N ASP A 105 -4.81 15.78 39.91
CA ASP A 105 -4.82 17.20 39.60
C ASP A 105 -3.94 17.49 38.37
N LYS A 106 -4.58 17.96 37.29
CA LYS A 106 -3.95 18.16 35.99
C LYS A 106 -2.95 19.31 36.00
N GLU A 107 -3.20 20.34 36.81
CA GLU A 107 -2.33 21.52 36.87
C GLU A 107 -1.05 21.18 37.64
N LYS A 108 -1.20 20.49 38.79
CA LYS A 108 -0.06 20.06 39.61
C LYS A 108 0.86 19.09 38.88
N TYR A 109 0.30 18.17 38.10
CA TYR A 109 1.05 17.10 37.41
C TYR A 109 1.20 17.33 35.89
N TYR A 110 1.05 18.58 35.44
CA TYR A 110 1.04 18.95 34.02
C TYR A 110 2.20 18.33 33.22
N PHE A 111 3.45 18.52 33.66
CA PHE A 111 4.62 18.03 32.93
C PHE A 111 4.69 16.51 32.84
N LEU A 112 4.24 15.79 33.88
CA LEU A 112 4.18 14.32 33.84
C LEU A 112 3.12 13.83 32.85
N ILE A 113 1.96 14.50 32.81
CA ILE A 113 0.88 14.19 31.87
C ILE A 113 1.32 14.44 30.43
N VAL A 114 2.00 15.57 30.17
CA VAL A 114 2.54 15.90 28.84
C VAL A 114 3.62 14.89 28.44
N LEU A 115 4.54 14.53 29.34
CA LEU A 115 5.57 13.53 29.09
C LEU A 115 4.97 12.17 28.73
N HIS A 116 4.01 11.69 29.51
CA HIS A 116 3.27 10.45 29.20
C HIS A 116 2.59 10.53 27.84
N SER A 117 1.94 11.66 27.53
CA SER A 117 1.28 11.90 26.26
C SER A 117 2.25 11.85 25.07
N TYR A 118 3.46 12.38 25.22
CA TYR A 118 4.50 12.32 24.18
C TYR A 118 4.98 10.89 23.96
N ILE A 119 5.25 10.14 25.02
CA ILE A 119 5.65 8.74 24.93
C ILE A 119 4.54 7.92 24.25
N ALA A 120 3.28 8.10 24.63
CA ALA A 120 2.15 7.41 24.02
C ALA A 120 2.00 7.75 22.52
N SER A 121 2.17 9.02 22.17
CA SER A 121 2.08 9.49 20.77
C SER A 121 3.21 8.92 19.92
N LEU A 122 4.45 8.93 20.42
CA LEU A 122 5.60 8.35 19.74
C LEU A 122 5.40 6.86 19.46
N ASN A 123 5.01 6.09 20.49
CA ASN A 123 4.74 4.66 20.33
C ASN A 123 3.64 4.37 19.31
N THR A 124 2.55 5.14 19.36
CA THR A 124 1.42 4.99 18.42
C THR A 124 1.87 5.28 16.97
N ILE A 125 2.60 6.37 16.75
CA ILE A 125 3.02 6.78 15.41
C ILE A 125 4.07 5.82 14.83
N THR A 126 5.05 5.38 15.63
CA THR A 126 6.03 4.37 15.18
C THR A 126 5.32 3.07 14.79
N ALA A 127 4.35 2.62 15.59
CA ALA A 127 3.57 1.43 15.26
C ALA A 127 2.79 1.56 13.95
N VAL A 128 2.09 2.68 13.74
CA VAL A 128 1.36 2.96 12.50
C VAL A 128 2.33 2.96 11.31
N PHE A 129 3.42 3.73 11.41
CA PHE A 129 4.43 3.86 10.36
C PHE A 129 5.01 2.51 9.95
N THR A 130 5.46 1.69 10.91
CA THR A 130 6.07 0.39 10.61
C THR A 130 5.08 -0.55 9.90
N VAL A 131 3.83 -0.62 10.36
CA VAL A 131 2.82 -1.48 9.75
C VAL A 131 2.45 -1.01 8.34
N ASP A 132 2.30 0.32 8.14
CA ASP A 132 1.97 0.90 6.83
C ASP A 132 3.06 0.64 5.81
N ILE A 133 4.33 0.92 6.15
CA ILE A 133 5.45 0.69 5.24
C ILE A 133 5.61 -0.78 4.91
N THR A 134 5.43 -1.66 5.90
CA THR A 134 5.46 -3.10 5.67
C THR A 134 4.37 -3.55 4.72
N TYR A 135 3.14 -3.04 4.88
CA TYR A 135 2.03 -3.30 3.96
C TYR A 135 2.38 -2.82 2.54
N ILE A 136 2.77 -1.55 2.37
CA ILE A 136 3.11 -0.96 1.07
C ILE A 136 4.25 -1.75 0.40
N ALA A 137 5.32 -2.07 1.13
CA ALA A 137 6.45 -2.83 0.61
C ALA A 137 6.03 -4.24 0.17
N SER A 138 5.16 -4.91 0.93
CA SER A 138 4.67 -6.25 0.58
C SER A 138 3.79 -6.23 -0.68
N VAL A 139 2.99 -5.18 -0.87
CA VAL A 139 2.18 -4.99 -2.08
C VAL A 139 3.07 -4.66 -3.28
N LEU A 140 4.03 -3.76 -3.13
CA LEU A 140 4.98 -3.43 -4.21
C LEU A 140 5.86 -4.61 -4.60
N HIS A 141 6.23 -5.46 -3.64
CA HIS A 141 6.87 -6.74 -3.93
C HIS A 141 5.96 -7.62 -4.81
N ALA A 142 4.67 -7.73 -4.50
CA ALA A 142 3.73 -8.45 -5.36
C ALA A 142 3.66 -7.85 -6.78
N CYS A 143 3.60 -6.52 -6.88
CA CYS A 143 3.63 -5.82 -8.18
C CYS A 143 4.89 -6.14 -9.00
N SER A 144 6.04 -6.26 -8.34
CA SER A 144 7.30 -6.60 -9.01
C SER A 144 7.31 -8.03 -9.55
N LEU A 145 6.68 -8.98 -8.84
CA LEU A 145 6.50 -10.36 -9.33
C LEU A 145 5.66 -10.38 -10.60
N PHE A 146 4.53 -9.66 -10.62
CA PHE A 146 3.69 -9.59 -11.82
C PHE A 146 4.39 -8.86 -12.96
N ALA A 147 5.11 -7.76 -12.70
CA ALA A 147 5.90 -7.06 -13.71
C ALA A 147 6.99 -7.95 -14.31
N ALA A 148 7.69 -8.75 -13.50
CA ALA A 148 8.70 -9.70 -13.98
C ALA A 148 8.07 -10.82 -14.83
N ILE A 149 6.89 -11.30 -14.45
CA ILE A 149 6.10 -12.27 -15.24
C ILE A 149 5.70 -11.66 -16.60
N SER A 150 5.17 -10.44 -16.60
CA SER A 150 4.79 -9.71 -17.81
C SER A 150 5.97 -9.47 -18.74
N HIS A 151 7.14 -9.11 -18.20
CA HIS A 151 8.38 -8.96 -18.98
C HIS A 151 8.79 -10.27 -19.66
N ARG A 152 8.73 -11.39 -18.93
CA ARG A 152 9.03 -12.73 -19.47
C ARG A 152 8.02 -13.18 -20.53
N LEU A 153 6.75 -12.82 -20.38
CA LEU A 153 5.74 -13.07 -21.43
C LEU A 153 6.01 -12.23 -22.67
N ASN A 154 6.51 -11.02 -22.51
CA ASN A 154 6.86 -10.16 -23.64
C ASN A 154 8.06 -10.71 -24.43
N SER A 155 9.08 -11.26 -23.75
CA SER A 155 10.23 -11.88 -24.43
C SER A 155 9.90 -13.19 -25.16
N LEU A 156 8.83 -13.89 -24.75
CA LEU A 156 8.28 -15.03 -25.51
C LEU A 156 7.71 -14.60 -26.87
N ASN A 157 7.37 -13.32 -27.04
CA ASN A 157 6.75 -12.82 -28.26
C ASN A 157 7.77 -12.38 -29.31
N GLY A 158 9.08 -12.59 -29.06
CA GLY A 158 10.15 -12.12 -29.95
C GLY A 158 10.29 -10.59 -30.01
N GLN A 159 9.63 -9.86 -29.10
CA GLN A 159 9.72 -8.41 -28.97
C GLN A 159 10.82 -8.01 -27.99
N GLU A 160 12.03 -8.52 -28.19
CA GLU A 160 13.21 -7.76 -27.79
C GLU A 160 13.43 -6.70 -28.87
N GLU A 161 13.63 -5.45 -28.43
CA GLU A 161 13.92 -4.32 -29.29
C GLU A 161 14.94 -4.71 -30.36
N ILE A 162 14.59 -4.50 -31.64
CA ILE A 162 15.52 -4.52 -32.75
C ILE A 162 16.61 -3.49 -32.43
N LYS A 163 17.68 -3.93 -31.79
CA LYS A 163 18.98 -3.28 -31.91
C LYS A 163 19.49 -3.67 -33.28
N THR A 164 19.22 -2.79 -34.24
CA THR A 164 19.75 -2.79 -35.59
C THR A 164 21.25 -3.04 -35.53
N GLY A 165 21.70 -4.18 -36.08
CA GLY A 165 23.09 -4.58 -36.08
C GLY A 165 23.32 -5.83 -36.91
N ASP A 166 23.58 -5.60 -38.19
CA ASP A 166 24.21 -6.48 -39.18
C ASP A 166 23.45 -7.70 -39.71
N GLU A 167 22.85 -7.46 -40.89
CA GLU A 167 22.71 -8.44 -41.96
C GLU A 167 24.07 -9.05 -42.34
N LYS A 168 24.17 -10.39 -42.36
CA LYS A 168 24.79 -11.14 -43.46
C LYS A 168 24.68 -12.66 -43.31
N LYS A 169 24.08 -13.28 -44.34
CA LYS A 169 24.37 -14.59 -44.96
C LYS A 169 24.27 -15.81 -44.03
N THR A 170 23.43 -16.80 -44.34
CA THR A 170 23.81 -17.86 -45.30
C THR A 170 22.56 -18.66 -45.69
N HIS A 171 22.15 -18.57 -46.96
CA HIS A 171 21.23 -19.52 -47.58
C HIS A 171 22.02 -20.77 -48.00
N ILE A 172 21.32 -21.92 -48.05
CA ILE A 172 21.75 -23.23 -48.61
C ILE A 172 22.29 -24.26 -47.57
N VAL A 173 21.59 -24.49 -46.44
CA VAL A 173 21.51 -25.80 -45.72
C VAL A 173 20.13 -26.00 -45.04
N ALA A 174 19.06 -25.37 -45.56
CA ALA A 174 17.92 -24.96 -44.74
C ALA A 174 16.84 -26.02 -44.45
N HIS A 175 16.74 -27.15 -45.16
CA HIS A 175 15.51 -27.96 -45.07
C HIS A 175 15.48 -29.01 -43.94
N ASN A 176 16.63 -29.57 -43.56
CA ASN A 176 16.71 -30.53 -42.44
C ASN A 176 17.11 -29.86 -41.12
N HIS A 177 17.65 -28.64 -41.19
CA HIS A 177 18.00 -27.82 -40.03
C HIS A 177 16.78 -27.04 -39.51
N SER A 178 15.87 -26.59 -40.40
CA SER A 178 14.68 -25.83 -39.99
C SER A 178 13.71 -26.65 -39.13
N LEU A 179 13.49 -27.92 -39.45
CA LEU A 179 12.60 -28.79 -38.67
C LEU A 179 13.16 -29.05 -37.27
N ARG A 180 14.49 -29.26 -37.17
CA ARG A 180 15.16 -29.46 -35.89
C ARG A 180 15.20 -28.18 -35.05
N ASP A 181 15.40 -27.02 -35.68
CA ASP A 181 15.36 -25.72 -34.99
C ASP A 181 13.94 -25.33 -34.56
N GLU A 182 12.91 -25.62 -35.37
CA GLU A 182 11.51 -25.42 -35.01
C GLU A 182 11.11 -26.31 -33.84
N ASP A 183 11.47 -27.59 -33.85
CA ASP A 183 11.20 -28.50 -32.73
C ASP A 183 11.93 -28.08 -31.43
N ILE A 184 13.17 -27.58 -31.54
CA ILE A 184 13.93 -27.03 -30.42
C ILE A 184 13.29 -25.73 -29.90
N SER A 185 12.86 -24.84 -30.79
CA SER A 185 12.19 -23.58 -30.45
C SER A 185 10.84 -23.83 -29.76
N ILE A 186 10.02 -24.73 -30.29
CA ILE A 186 8.74 -25.15 -29.73
C ILE A 186 8.91 -25.77 -28.34
N SER A 187 9.94 -26.60 -28.16
CA SER A 187 10.28 -27.21 -26.87
C SER A 187 10.73 -26.15 -25.84
N ASN A 188 11.49 -25.14 -26.28
CA ASN A 188 11.97 -24.05 -25.46
C ASN A 188 10.82 -23.14 -24.97
N ASP A 189 9.90 -22.76 -25.86
CA ASP A 189 8.74 -21.92 -25.51
C ASP A 189 7.79 -22.60 -24.53
N HIS A 190 7.58 -23.91 -24.70
CA HIS A 190 6.81 -24.71 -23.76
C HIS A 190 7.44 -24.71 -22.35
N TYR A 191 8.76 -24.90 -22.25
CA TYR A 191 9.47 -24.87 -20.97
C TYR A 191 9.43 -23.49 -20.30
N LYS A 192 9.66 -22.43 -21.06
CA LYS A 192 9.58 -21.03 -20.58
C LYS A 192 8.17 -20.70 -20.04
N LEU A 193 7.11 -21.14 -20.72
CA LEU A 193 5.73 -20.93 -20.27
C LEU A 193 5.40 -21.72 -18.99
N ILE A 194 5.92 -22.93 -18.83
CA ILE A 194 5.80 -23.69 -17.57
C ILE A 194 6.44 -22.91 -16.41
N ILE A 195 7.64 -22.34 -16.61
CA ILE A 195 8.29 -21.52 -15.59
C ILE A 195 7.45 -20.29 -15.27
N CYS A 196 6.92 -19.62 -16.29
CA CYS A 196 6.05 -18.45 -16.15
C CYS A 196 4.81 -18.79 -15.30
N LEU A 197 4.15 -19.91 -15.60
CA LEU A 197 3.00 -20.40 -14.82
C LEU A 197 3.35 -20.67 -13.36
N LYS A 198 4.48 -21.33 -13.08
CA LYS A 198 4.93 -21.57 -11.70
C LYS A 198 5.21 -20.27 -10.96
N LYS A 199 5.88 -19.30 -11.61
CA LYS A 199 6.13 -17.96 -11.04
C LYS A 199 4.83 -17.20 -10.77
N HIS A 200 3.86 -17.29 -11.68
CA HIS A 200 2.53 -16.71 -11.49
C HIS A 200 1.81 -17.32 -10.29
N GLN A 201 1.88 -18.64 -10.09
CA GLN A 201 1.33 -19.30 -8.91
C GLN A 201 1.94 -18.77 -7.59
N PHE A 202 3.26 -18.57 -7.53
CA PHE A 202 3.91 -17.97 -6.36
C PHE A 202 3.46 -16.52 -6.11
N ALA A 203 3.31 -15.72 -7.18
CA ALA A 203 2.79 -14.37 -7.07
C ALA A 203 1.34 -14.34 -6.53
N LEU A 204 0.48 -15.26 -6.99
CA LEU A 204 -0.88 -15.41 -6.48
C LEU A 204 -0.90 -15.84 -5.00
N GLU A 205 -0.05 -16.79 -4.60
CA GLU A 205 0.08 -17.22 -3.21
C GLU A 205 0.47 -16.05 -2.29
N HIS A 206 1.45 -15.24 -2.72
CA HIS A 206 1.87 -14.04 -2.01
C HIS A 206 0.71 -13.07 -1.76
N VAL A 207 -0.05 -12.74 -2.81
CA VAL A 207 -1.21 -11.83 -2.69
C VAL A 207 -2.30 -12.43 -1.79
N GLN A 208 -2.56 -13.73 -1.88
CA GLN A 208 -3.57 -14.40 -1.05
C GLN A 208 -3.21 -14.34 0.44
N ILE A 209 -1.95 -14.63 0.79
CA ILE A 209 -1.46 -14.54 2.17
C ILE A 209 -1.54 -13.10 2.65
N LEU A 210 -1.06 -12.14 1.84
CA LEU A 210 -1.08 -10.72 2.13
C LEU A 210 -2.50 -10.21 2.40
N ASN A 211 -3.45 -10.51 1.51
CA ASN A 211 -4.86 -10.14 1.67
C ASN A 211 -5.43 -10.77 2.95
N SER A 212 -5.11 -12.03 3.24
CA SER A 212 -5.62 -12.71 4.44
C SER A 212 -5.12 -12.11 5.77
N ILE A 213 -3.95 -11.47 5.77
CA ILE A 213 -3.37 -10.79 6.93
C ILE A 213 -4.07 -9.44 7.17
N PHE A 214 -4.29 -8.66 6.12
CA PHE A 214 -4.74 -7.27 6.28
C PHE A 214 -6.26 -7.09 6.12
N THR A 215 -6.98 -8.03 5.51
CA THR A 215 -8.40 -7.83 5.13
C THR A 215 -9.31 -7.37 6.27
N LYS A 216 -9.19 -7.96 7.47
CA LYS A 216 -10.02 -7.61 8.63
C LYS A 216 -9.63 -6.24 9.22
N ALA A 217 -8.33 -5.99 9.38
CA ALA A 217 -7.85 -4.73 9.94
C ALA A 217 -8.13 -3.54 9.02
N THR A 218 -7.98 -3.71 7.70
CA THR A 218 -8.30 -2.67 6.73
C THR A 218 -9.79 -2.34 6.73
N PHE A 219 -10.68 -3.30 6.97
CA PHE A 219 -12.12 -3.03 7.13
C PHE A 219 -12.40 -2.13 8.34
N ILE A 220 -11.87 -2.50 9.51
CA ILE A 220 -12.01 -1.69 10.73
C ILE A 220 -11.45 -0.29 10.51
N LEU A 221 -10.27 -0.19 9.89
CA LEU A 221 -9.62 1.09 9.60
C LEU A 221 -10.43 1.96 8.63
N LEU A 222 -11.05 1.37 7.61
CA LEU A 222 -11.88 2.08 6.65
C LEU A 222 -13.13 2.66 7.32
N SER A 223 -13.80 1.87 8.15
CA SER A 223 -14.96 2.33 8.93
C SER A 223 -14.59 3.47 9.87
N LEU A 224 -13.45 3.36 10.57
CA LEU A 224 -12.93 4.44 11.40
C LEU A 224 -12.60 5.70 10.58
N ASN A 225 -12.05 5.54 9.38
CA ASN A 225 -11.71 6.68 8.51
C ASN A 225 -12.96 7.48 8.12
N VAL A 226 -14.05 6.80 7.74
CA VAL A 226 -15.35 7.43 7.46
C VAL A 226 -15.84 8.21 8.68
N LEU A 227 -15.89 7.58 9.85
CA LEU A 227 -16.34 8.22 11.09
C LEU A 227 -15.47 9.44 11.46
N MET A 228 -14.16 9.31 11.33
CA MET A 228 -13.21 10.38 11.64
C MET A 228 -13.39 11.58 10.71
N LEU A 229 -13.50 11.37 9.40
CA LEU A 229 -13.73 12.45 8.46
C LEU A 229 -15.07 13.16 8.72
N SER A 230 -16.14 12.42 9.02
CA SER A 230 -17.44 13.00 9.34
C SER A 230 -17.40 13.84 10.62
N VAL A 231 -16.79 13.33 11.70
CA VAL A 231 -16.67 14.04 12.99
C VAL A 231 -15.80 15.29 12.84
N VAL A 232 -14.69 15.20 12.11
CA VAL A 232 -13.81 16.35 11.86
C VAL A 232 -14.55 17.45 11.09
N GLY A 233 -15.37 17.08 10.10
CA GLY A 233 -16.22 18.04 9.38
C GLY A 233 -17.16 18.82 10.31
N ILE A 234 -17.82 18.14 11.26
CA ILE A 234 -18.71 18.78 12.24
C ILE A 234 -17.91 19.74 13.15
N GLN A 235 -16.72 19.32 13.59
CA GLN A 235 -15.86 20.14 14.46
C GLN A 235 -15.38 21.43 13.78
N VAL A 236 -15.14 21.38 12.46
CA VAL A 236 -14.83 22.58 11.67
C VAL A 236 -15.99 23.57 11.70
N LEU A 237 -17.23 23.11 11.52
CA LEU A 237 -18.39 24.00 11.50
C LEU A 237 -18.74 24.54 12.90
N ASN A 238 -18.61 23.71 13.94
CA ASN A 238 -18.91 24.12 15.32
C ASN A 238 -17.98 25.22 15.83
N ASN A 239 -16.73 25.20 15.38
CA ASN A 239 -15.71 26.15 15.80
C ASN A 239 -15.43 27.20 14.73
N ALA A 240 -16.39 27.49 13.85
CA ALA A 240 -16.24 28.40 12.72
C ALA A 240 -15.84 29.85 13.10
N THR A 241 -15.99 30.23 14.37
CA THR A 241 -15.57 31.54 14.90
C THR A 241 -14.11 31.57 15.37
N HIS A 242 -13.47 30.42 15.57
CA HIS A 242 -12.11 30.30 16.12
C HIS A 242 -11.15 29.79 15.04
N THR A 243 -10.41 30.72 14.42
CA THR A 243 -9.53 30.45 13.26
C THR A 243 -8.47 29.38 13.56
N ASP A 244 -7.92 29.34 14.77
CA ASP A 244 -6.93 28.37 15.23
C ASP A 244 -7.47 26.93 15.27
N GLU A 245 -8.70 26.76 15.76
CA GLU A 245 -9.40 25.48 15.80
C GLU A 245 -9.74 24.97 14.40
N ILE A 246 -10.19 25.84 13.49
CA ILE A 246 -10.47 25.50 12.09
C ILE A 246 -9.21 24.98 11.40
N ILE A 247 -8.09 25.69 11.53
CA ILE A 247 -6.81 25.30 10.92
C ILE A 247 -6.39 23.90 11.43
N ARG A 248 -6.54 23.65 12.74
CA ARG A 248 -6.22 22.35 13.35
C ARG A 248 -7.05 21.22 12.75
N TYR A 249 -8.37 21.37 12.69
CA TYR A 249 -9.25 20.34 12.15
C TYR A 249 -9.09 20.15 10.64
N ALA A 250 -8.85 21.22 9.88
CA ALA A 250 -8.54 21.12 8.45
C ALA A 250 -7.25 20.32 8.19
N PHE A 251 -6.20 20.56 8.99
CA PHE A 251 -4.96 19.79 8.90
C PHE A 251 -5.17 18.31 9.22
N LEU A 252 -5.99 18.00 10.24
CA LEU A 252 -6.34 16.62 10.59
C LEU A 252 -7.15 15.92 9.49
N ALA A 253 -8.12 16.61 8.88
CA ALA A 253 -8.88 16.09 7.74
C ALA A 253 -7.96 15.78 6.56
N TYR A 254 -7.09 16.74 6.21
CA TYR A 254 -6.10 16.58 5.15
C TYR A 254 -5.17 15.40 5.40
N GLY A 255 -4.64 15.26 6.62
CA GLY A 255 -3.77 14.14 6.96
C GLY A 255 -4.46 12.77 6.92
N THR A 256 -5.70 12.70 7.43
CA THR A 256 -6.52 11.48 7.38
C THR A 256 -6.85 11.06 5.95
N PHE A 257 -7.10 12.04 5.08
CA PHE A 257 -7.34 11.83 3.66
C PHE A 257 -6.09 11.39 2.91
N LEU A 258 -4.94 12.04 3.15
CA LEU A 258 -3.66 11.61 2.58
C LEU A 258 -3.32 10.18 2.98
N HIS A 259 -3.46 9.82 4.26
CA HIS A 259 -3.22 8.46 4.74
C HIS A 259 -4.10 7.43 3.99
N LEU A 260 -5.37 7.75 3.76
CA LEU A 260 -6.27 6.89 2.96
C LEU A 260 -5.74 6.68 1.53
N ILE A 261 -5.31 7.75 0.86
CA ILE A 261 -4.73 7.67 -0.49
C ILE A 261 -3.48 6.77 -0.49
N PHE A 262 -2.55 6.97 0.45
CA PHE A 262 -1.34 6.17 0.56
C PHE A 262 -1.62 4.67 0.74
N MET A 263 -2.73 4.31 1.40
CA MET A 263 -3.13 2.91 1.59
C MET A 263 -3.86 2.32 0.36
N CYS A 264 -4.52 3.14 -0.45
CA CYS A 264 -5.26 2.73 -1.65
C CYS A 264 -4.39 2.59 -2.91
N ILE A 265 -3.38 3.47 -3.09
CA ILE A 265 -2.51 3.46 -4.28
C ILE A 265 -1.83 2.10 -4.54
N PRO A 266 -1.20 1.43 -3.55
CA PRO A 266 -0.57 0.13 -3.78
C PRO A 266 -1.58 -0.92 -4.24
N GLY A 267 -2.80 -0.88 -3.71
CA GLY A 267 -3.89 -1.78 -4.12
C GLY A 267 -4.29 -1.57 -5.58
N GLN A 268 -4.38 -0.31 -6.03
CA GLN A 268 -4.62 0.01 -7.44
C GLN A 268 -3.47 -0.49 -8.33
N LEU A 269 -2.22 -0.21 -7.95
CA LEU A 269 -1.06 -0.65 -8.72
C LEU A 269 -0.99 -2.18 -8.84
N LEU A 270 -1.41 -2.91 -7.81
CA LEU A 270 -1.50 -4.36 -7.85
C LEU A 270 -2.52 -4.85 -8.89
N ILE A 271 -3.69 -4.22 -8.94
CA ILE A 271 -4.72 -4.50 -9.94
C ILE A 271 -4.17 -4.28 -11.34
N ASP A 272 -3.53 -3.13 -11.57
CA ASP A 272 -2.98 -2.75 -12.87
C ASP A 272 -1.89 -3.74 -13.33
N ARG A 273 -0.92 -4.06 -12.46
CA ARG A 273 0.17 -4.99 -12.79
C ARG A 273 -0.28 -6.44 -12.95
N SER A 274 -1.29 -6.87 -12.21
CA SER A 274 -1.86 -8.20 -12.40
C SER A 274 -2.65 -8.33 -13.71
N THR A 275 -3.35 -7.27 -14.13
CA THR A 275 -4.05 -7.20 -15.43
C THR A 275 -3.06 -7.21 -16.58
N GLU A 276 -1.92 -6.54 -16.46
CA GLU A 276 -0.87 -6.52 -17.48
C GLU A 276 -0.39 -7.94 -17.87
N VAL A 277 -0.38 -8.89 -16.93
CA VAL A 277 -0.04 -10.29 -17.23
C VAL A 277 -1.01 -10.90 -18.24
N PHE A 278 -2.31 -10.60 -18.12
CA PHE A 278 -3.32 -11.04 -19.07
C PHE A 278 -3.09 -10.41 -20.44
N GLU A 279 -2.86 -9.10 -20.50
CA GLU A 279 -2.64 -8.39 -21.75
C GLU A 279 -1.40 -8.92 -22.50
N LYS A 280 -0.30 -9.14 -21.79
CA LYS A 280 0.94 -9.69 -22.37
C LYS A 280 0.79 -11.15 -22.80
N ALA A 281 0.07 -11.96 -22.03
CA ALA A 281 -0.25 -13.32 -22.42
C ALA A 281 -1.16 -13.37 -23.65
N TYR A 282 -2.11 -12.44 -23.77
CA TYR A 282 -3.04 -12.36 -24.89
C TYR A 282 -2.35 -11.90 -26.18
N ALA A 283 -1.44 -10.93 -26.06
CA ALA A 283 -0.61 -10.43 -27.16
C ALA A 283 0.45 -11.44 -27.64
N ALA A 284 0.54 -12.62 -27.01
CA ALA A 284 1.50 -13.63 -27.42
C ALA A 284 1.25 -14.12 -28.85
N ALA A 285 2.33 -14.52 -29.53
CA ALA A 285 2.25 -15.16 -30.85
C ALA A 285 1.67 -16.59 -30.74
N TRP A 286 0.55 -16.76 -30.04
CA TRP A 286 -0.04 -18.02 -29.65
C TRP A 286 -0.32 -18.94 -30.83
N TYR A 287 -0.48 -18.40 -32.03
CA TYR A 287 -0.70 -19.17 -33.26
C TYR A 287 0.52 -20.02 -33.65
N THR A 288 1.74 -19.58 -33.33
CA THR A 288 3.00 -20.33 -33.61
C THR A 288 3.26 -21.44 -32.58
N PHE A 289 2.58 -21.41 -31.44
CA PHE A 289 2.80 -22.36 -30.35
C PHE A 289 2.28 -23.76 -30.66
N SER A 290 2.94 -24.77 -30.09
CA SER A 290 2.42 -26.15 -30.10
C SER A 290 1.06 -26.26 -29.41
N VAL A 291 0.31 -27.32 -29.71
CA VAL A 291 -0.99 -27.60 -29.06
C VAL A 291 -0.87 -27.68 -27.54
N LYS A 292 0.22 -28.26 -27.02
CA LYS A 292 0.48 -28.36 -25.57
C LYS A 292 0.70 -26.97 -24.96
N THR A 293 1.53 -26.14 -25.60
CA THR A 293 1.83 -24.77 -25.16
C THR A 293 0.58 -23.88 -25.22
N LYS A 294 -0.23 -23.98 -26.28
CA LYS A 294 -1.53 -23.28 -26.40
C LYS A 294 -2.45 -23.59 -25.21
N ARG A 295 -2.56 -24.87 -24.81
CA ARG A 295 -3.36 -25.28 -23.65
C ARG A 295 -2.87 -24.66 -22.34
N LEU A 296 -1.55 -24.59 -22.13
CA LEU A 296 -0.95 -23.95 -20.96
C LEU A 296 -1.21 -22.43 -20.96
N LEU A 297 -1.12 -21.78 -22.12
CA LEU A 297 -1.42 -20.36 -22.26
C LEU A 297 -2.88 -20.06 -21.95
N SER A 298 -3.81 -20.91 -22.39
CA SER A 298 -5.23 -20.78 -22.04
C SER A 298 -5.48 -20.83 -20.52
N ILE A 299 -4.74 -21.68 -19.78
CA ILE A 299 -4.83 -21.72 -18.31
C ILE A 299 -4.34 -20.41 -17.70
N LEU A 300 -3.22 -19.87 -18.20
CA LEU A 300 -2.69 -18.58 -17.76
C LEU A 300 -3.71 -17.47 -18.01
N LEU A 301 -4.21 -17.36 -19.24
CA LEU A 301 -5.22 -16.36 -19.64
C LEU A 301 -6.48 -16.45 -18.78
N TYR A 302 -7.01 -17.65 -18.57
CA TYR A 302 -8.19 -17.84 -17.74
C TYR A 302 -7.97 -17.38 -16.30
N ARG A 303 -6.77 -17.60 -15.74
CA ARG A 303 -6.44 -17.18 -14.37
C ARG A 303 -6.12 -15.70 -14.26
N SER A 304 -5.41 -15.12 -15.22
CA SER A 304 -5.04 -13.70 -15.20
C SER A 304 -6.16 -12.77 -15.64
N PHE A 305 -7.21 -13.29 -16.29
CA PHE A 305 -8.42 -12.52 -16.64
C PHE A 305 -9.07 -11.87 -15.41
N VAL A 306 -8.98 -12.51 -14.24
CA VAL A 306 -9.42 -11.92 -12.97
C VAL A 306 -8.22 -11.27 -12.28
N PRO A 307 -8.19 -9.93 -12.15
CA PRO A 307 -7.06 -9.25 -11.53
C PRO A 307 -6.96 -9.57 -10.05
N CYS A 308 -5.73 -9.48 -9.54
CA CYS A 308 -5.43 -9.63 -8.13
C CYS A 308 -5.86 -8.40 -7.36
N THR A 309 -6.71 -8.58 -6.35
CA THR A 309 -7.25 -7.50 -5.54
C THR A 309 -6.97 -7.71 -4.06
N LEU A 310 -6.71 -6.61 -3.35
CA LEU A 310 -6.72 -6.59 -1.89
C LEU A 310 -8.09 -6.10 -1.44
N THR A 311 -8.65 -6.73 -0.42
CA THR A 311 -10.03 -6.46 0.01
C THR A 311 -10.10 -6.09 1.47
N ALA A 312 -10.85 -5.05 1.81
CA ALA A 312 -11.30 -4.77 3.17
C ALA A 312 -12.57 -5.59 3.46
N GLY A 313 -12.47 -6.52 4.42
CA GLY A 313 -13.60 -7.33 4.89
C GLY A 313 -14.22 -8.25 3.84
N LYS A 314 -13.48 -8.56 2.76
CA LYS A 314 -13.97 -9.26 1.55
C LYS A 314 -15.12 -8.57 0.80
N MET A 315 -15.49 -7.35 1.18
CA MET A 315 -16.60 -6.60 0.56
C MET A 315 -16.09 -5.47 -0.33
N PHE A 316 -14.99 -4.84 0.07
CA PHE A 316 -14.51 -3.60 -0.54
C PHE A 316 -13.12 -3.80 -1.11
N VAL A 317 -12.93 -3.53 -2.41
CA VAL A 317 -11.61 -3.62 -3.05
C VAL A 317 -10.79 -2.37 -2.72
N MET A 318 -9.54 -2.54 -2.34
CA MET A 318 -8.60 -1.45 -2.11
C MET A 318 -8.15 -0.84 -3.43
N SER A 319 -8.84 0.21 -3.87
CA SER A 319 -8.60 0.91 -5.13
C SER A 319 -8.79 2.42 -4.97
N MET A 320 -8.44 3.19 -5.99
CA MET A 320 -8.73 4.63 -5.99
C MET A 320 -10.25 4.91 -6.02
N THR A 321 -11.04 4.03 -6.63
CA THR A 321 -12.51 4.09 -6.57
C THR A 321 -13.00 3.98 -5.13
N MET A 322 -12.43 3.08 -4.33
CA MET A 322 -12.77 2.95 -2.92
C MET A 322 -12.43 4.20 -2.12
N CYS A 323 -11.28 4.81 -2.39
CA CYS A 323 -10.91 6.09 -1.78
C CYS A 323 -12.00 7.14 -2.02
N SER A 324 -12.48 7.26 -3.27
CA SER A 324 -13.57 8.18 -3.62
C SER A 324 -14.88 7.83 -2.89
N SER A 325 -15.29 6.56 -2.89
CA SER A 325 -16.51 6.10 -2.21
C SER A 325 -16.47 6.38 -0.70
N VAL A 326 -15.32 6.20 -0.06
CA VAL A 326 -15.13 6.47 1.38
C VAL A 326 -15.28 7.96 1.67
N THR A 327 -14.66 8.83 0.87
CA THR A 327 -14.80 10.28 1.01
C THR A 327 -16.24 10.74 0.77
N GLN A 328 -16.91 10.22 -0.25
CA GLN A 328 -18.34 10.51 -0.50
C GLN A 328 -19.21 10.09 0.67
N THR A 329 -19.01 8.87 1.19
CA THR A 329 -19.76 8.36 2.33
C THR A 329 -19.52 9.20 3.59
N ALA A 330 -18.28 9.61 3.84
CA ALA A 330 -17.95 10.50 4.95
C ALA A 330 -18.64 11.87 4.83
N MET A 331 -18.72 12.44 3.62
CA MET A 331 -19.45 13.67 3.35
C MET A 331 -20.97 13.49 3.55
N SER A 332 -21.55 12.38 3.10
CA SER A 332 -22.97 12.07 3.35
C SER A 332 -23.29 11.97 4.84
N TYR A 333 -22.46 11.26 5.62
CA TYR A 333 -22.62 11.20 7.08
C TYR A 333 -22.45 12.56 7.74
N PHE A 334 -21.46 13.35 7.29
CA PHE A 334 -21.29 14.72 7.75
C PHE A 334 -22.55 15.56 7.54
N THR A 335 -23.12 15.56 6.32
CA THR A 335 -24.37 16.29 6.02
C THR A 335 -25.56 15.76 6.82
N ALA A 336 -25.68 14.45 6.99
CA ALA A 336 -26.76 13.86 7.79
C ALA A 336 -26.69 14.25 9.26
N PHE A 337 -25.49 14.25 9.86
CA PHE A 337 -25.31 14.73 11.24
C PHE A 337 -25.58 16.22 11.37
N LEU A 338 -25.26 17.01 10.33
CA LEU A 338 -25.63 18.42 10.30
C LEU A 338 -27.14 18.64 10.22
N SER A 339 -27.89 17.81 9.48
CA SER A 339 -29.35 17.98 9.35
C SER A 339 -30.15 17.55 10.59
N ILE A 340 -29.55 16.73 11.46
CA ILE A 340 -30.17 16.30 12.73
C ILE A 340 -30.02 17.38 13.81
N ARG A 341 -29.09 18.32 13.63
CA ARG A 341 -28.92 19.47 14.50
C ARG A 341 -29.90 20.56 14.15
#